data_AF-A0A6A6CSB3-F1
#
_entry.id   AF-A0A6A6CSB3-F1
#
_cell.length_a   1.000
_cell.length_b   1.000
_cell.length_c   1.000
_cell.angle_alpha   90.00
_cell.angle_beta   90.00
_cell.angle_gamma   90.00
#
_symmetry.space_group_name_H-M   'P 1'
#
loop_
_entity.id
_entity.type
_entity.pdbx_description
1 polymer ?
#
loop_
_entity_poly.entity_id
_entity_poly.type
_entity_poly.pdbx_seq_one_letter_code
_entity_poly.pdbx_strand_id
1 'polypeptide(L)'
;MGAEASKPQPGAKLQVIGAGLPRTGTASFSAALTILLKGPVYHGGTQNLVSGDPHHIKTWIDILCRTPYKSPADKEYVMRKIKAITDGYVAVADTPHSLFVPELMELYPDAKVVCTVRDPDAWTSSIAATSSSSLQTLLPILLFWLPAMSYFPRYIAHIQGGRWGELYAEPGEKWSMGKHVWYKHMEFLERVVPKEKLALFDVKEGWGPLCKAVGVDREVVGGVEFPRVNDGKAIEEFAGRCVRRGLVRWAVFLGVVAAGVGVAWRVWK
;
A
#
# COMPACT_ATOMS: atom_id res chain seq x y z
N MET A 1 15.09 -11.05 1.18
CA MET A 1 13.78 -11.69 0.97
C MET A 1 12.73 -10.60 1.16
N GLY A 2 11.87 -10.34 0.16
CA GLY A 2 10.82 -9.33 0.25
C GLY A 2 9.66 -9.80 1.12
N ALA A 3 8.77 -8.89 1.54
CA ALA A 3 7.58 -9.26 2.29
C ALA A 3 6.58 -10.00 1.37
N GLU A 4 6.05 -11.12 1.83
CA GLU A 4 4.94 -11.83 1.18
C GLU A 4 3.59 -11.27 1.65
N ALA A 5 2.54 -11.42 0.83
CA ALA A 5 1.19 -11.05 1.22
C ALA A 5 0.66 -12.06 2.25
N SER A 6 0.23 -11.57 3.40
CA SER A 6 -0.41 -12.37 4.44
C SER A 6 -1.86 -12.71 4.07
N LYS A 7 -2.34 -13.86 4.55
CA LYS A 7 -3.73 -14.34 4.35
C LYS A 7 -4.58 -14.01 5.57
N PRO A 8 -5.85 -13.60 5.38
CA PRO A 8 -6.73 -13.32 6.50
C PRO A 8 -7.00 -14.59 7.32
N GLN A 9 -7.13 -14.42 8.62
CA GLN A 9 -7.47 -15.47 9.57
C GLN A 9 -8.86 -15.20 10.14
N PRO A 10 -9.86 -16.07 9.90
CA PRO A 10 -11.20 -15.89 10.45
C PRO A 10 -11.18 -15.68 11.98
N GLY A 11 -11.90 -14.68 12.45
CA GLY A 11 -11.98 -14.32 13.87
C GLY A 11 -10.83 -13.47 14.40
N ALA A 12 -9.79 -13.18 13.61
CA ALA A 12 -8.77 -12.21 13.98
C ALA A 12 -9.38 -10.80 14.09
N LYS A 13 -9.05 -10.10 15.17
CA LYS A 13 -9.51 -8.73 15.44
C LYS A 13 -8.39 -7.74 15.21
N LEU A 14 -8.70 -6.65 14.50
CA LEU A 14 -7.76 -5.57 14.23
C LEU A 14 -7.44 -4.82 15.53
N GLN A 15 -6.16 -4.81 15.88
CA GLN A 15 -5.61 -4.23 17.11
C GLN A 15 -4.71 -3.03 16.84
N VAL A 16 -4.11 -2.94 15.65
CA VAL A 16 -3.18 -1.85 15.29
C VAL A 16 -3.51 -1.27 13.92
N ILE A 17 -3.64 0.06 13.88
CA ILE A 17 -3.76 0.87 12.67
C ILE A 17 -2.37 1.48 12.40
N GLY A 18 -1.70 0.97 11.37
CA GLY A 18 -0.46 1.54 10.86
C GLY A 18 -0.74 2.80 10.05
N ALA A 19 -0.45 3.94 10.64
CA ALA A 19 -0.72 5.26 10.06
C ALA A 19 0.44 5.80 9.21
N GLY A 20 1.61 5.18 9.21
CA GLY A 20 2.80 5.72 8.52
C GLY A 20 2.68 5.76 6.99
N LEU A 21 3.31 6.77 6.39
CA LEU A 21 3.48 6.91 4.95
C LEU A 21 4.29 5.73 4.36
N PRO A 22 4.16 5.45 3.05
CA PRO A 22 5.05 4.48 2.41
C PRO A 22 6.51 4.91 2.62
N ARG A 23 7.43 3.95 2.64
CA ARG A 23 8.89 4.17 2.76
C ARG A 23 9.39 4.63 4.15
N THR A 24 8.56 4.55 5.18
CA THR A 24 8.96 4.75 6.59
C THR A 24 9.30 3.43 7.33
N GLY A 25 9.37 2.32 6.61
CA GLY A 25 9.63 0.99 7.18
C GLY A 25 8.38 0.15 7.44
N THR A 26 7.26 0.49 6.81
CA THR A 26 5.97 -0.20 6.92
C THR A 26 6.04 -1.73 6.73
N ALA A 27 6.93 -2.23 5.85
CA ALA A 27 7.12 -3.66 5.64
C ALA A 27 7.77 -4.36 6.85
N SER A 28 8.85 -3.76 7.41
CA SER A 28 9.47 -4.25 8.66
C SER A 28 8.50 -4.17 9.82
N PHE A 29 7.75 -3.06 9.92
CA PHE A 29 6.70 -2.89 10.91
C PHE A 29 5.61 -3.96 10.81
N SER A 30 5.16 -4.30 9.59
CA SER A 30 4.16 -5.35 9.38
C SER A 30 4.67 -6.74 9.78
N ALA A 31 5.93 -7.05 9.44
CA ALA A 31 6.57 -8.29 9.88
C ALA A 31 6.70 -8.34 11.41
N ALA A 32 7.06 -7.22 12.04
CA ALA A 32 7.16 -7.13 13.50
C ALA A 32 5.80 -7.31 14.18
N LEU A 33 4.74 -6.69 13.66
CA LEU A 33 3.38 -6.86 14.17
C LEU A 33 2.85 -8.28 13.97
N THR A 34 3.23 -8.97 12.89
CA THR A 34 2.86 -10.38 12.68
C THR A 34 3.38 -11.26 13.82
N ILE A 35 4.63 -11.03 14.24
CA ILE A 35 5.26 -11.74 15.36
C ILE A 35 4.58 -11.32 16.69
N LEU A 36 4.46 -10.01 16.92
CA LEU A 36 3.98 -9.46 18.20
C LEU A 36 2.51 -9.83 18.49
N LEU A 37 1.65 -9.75 17.46
CA LEU A 37 0.21 -9.99 17.58
C LEU A 37 -0.21 -11.42 17.21
N LYS A 38 0.75 -12.26 16.79
CA LYS A 38 0.53 -13.66 16.39
C LYS A 38 -0.62 -13.80 15.37
N GLY A 39 -0.64 -12.95 14.36
CA GLY A 39 -1.70 -12.93 13.36
C GLY A 39 -1.34 -12.15 12.09
N PRO A 40 -2.16 -12.24 11.04
CA PRO A 40 -1.84 -11.66 9.75
C PRO A 40 -2.00 -10.14 9.74
N VAL A 41 -1.04 -9.46 9.10
CA VAL A 41 -1.05 -8.00 8.92
C VAL A 41 -1.29 -7.64 7.47
N TYR A 42 -2.29 -6.80 7.20
CA TYR A 42 -2.54 -6.29 5.85
C TYR A 42 -1.55 -5.15 5.56
N HIS A 43 -0.65 -5.34 4.62
CA HIS A 43 0.28 -4.32 4.13
C HIS A 43 -0.04 -3.91 2.69
N GLY A 44 -0.45 -2.66 2.51
CA GLY A 44 -0.90 -2.12 1.22
C GLY A 44 -0.05 -2.53 0.00
N GLY A 45 1.27 -2.39 0.05
CA GLY A 45 2.16 -2.82 -1.03
C GLY A 45 2.13 -4.32 -1.36
N THR A 46 2.05 -5.22 -0.37
CA THR A 46 2.13 -6.67 -0.63
C THR A 46 0.80 -7.20 -1.12
N GLN A 47 -0.32 -6.82 -0.50
CA GLN A 47 -1.65 -7.24 -0.95
C GLN A 47 -2.02 -6.67 -2.32
N ASN A 48 -1.69 -5.40 -2.63
CA ASN A 48 -2.10 -4.80 -3.91
C ASN A 48 -1.15 -5.11 -5.08
N LEU A 49 0.14 -5.32 -4.83
CA LEU A 49 1.15 -5.46 -5.89
C LEU A 49 1.70 -6.88 -5.99
N VAL A 50 2.03 -7.50 -4.86
CA VAL A 50 2.82 -8.74 -4.82
C VAL A 50 1.95 -10.00 -4.80
N SER A 51 0.76 -9.95 -4.20
CA SER A 51 -0.14 -11.10 -4.02
C SER A 51 -0.53 -11.80 -5.34
N GLY A 52 -0.58 -11.03 -6.45
CA GLY A 52 -1.10 -11.48 -7.73
C GLY A 52 -2.64 -11.58 -7.78
N ASP A 53 -3.33 -11.33 -6.67
CA ASP A 53 -4.78 -11.33 -6.59
C ASP A 53 -5.34 -9.95 -6.98
N PRO A 54 -6.11 -9.83 -8.08
CA PRO A 54 -6.69 -8.56 -8.48
C PRO A 54 -7.80 -8.06 -7.53
N HIS A 55 -8.31 -8.90 -6.62
CA HIS A 55 -9.39 -8.52 -5.70
C HIS A 55 -9.04 -7.30 -4.85
N HIS A 56 -7.84 -7.27 -4.27
CA HIS A 56 -7.39 -6.19 -3.39
C HIS A 56 -7.30 -4.85 -4.14
N ILE A 57 -6.56 -4.83 -5.25
CA ILE A 57 -6.33 -3.60 -6.02
C ILE A 57 -7.63 -3.06 -6.63
N LYS A 58 -8.55 -3.93 -7.08
CA LYS A 58 -9.88 -3.53 -7.56
C LYS A 58 -10.73 -2.94 -6.46
N THR A 59 -10.77 -3.58 -5.29
CA THR A 59 -11.54 -3.10 -4.15
C THR A 59 -11.05 -1.72 -3.70
N TRP A 60 -9.74 -1.49 -3.68
CA TRP A 60 -9.20 -0.18 -3.37
C TRP A 60 -9.47 0.87 -4.46
N ILE A 61 -9.47 0.50 -5.74
CA ILE A 61 -9.95 1.38 -6.81
C ILE A 61 -11.39 1.82 -6.56
N ASP A 62 -12.28 0.89 -6.18
CA ASP A 62 -13.70 1.19 -5.89
C ASP A 62 -13.88 2.10 -4.66
N ILE A 63 -13.00 1.98 -3.67
CA ILE A 63 -12.99 2.85 -2.48
C ILE A 63 -12.49 4.24 -2.86
N LEU A 64 -11.33 4.32 -3.52
CA LEU A 64 -10.66 5.57 -3.84
C LEU A 64 -11.45 6.41 -4.86
N CYS A 65 -12.15 5.79 -5.81
CA CYS A 65 -12.97 6.53 -6.78
C CYS A 65 -14.18 7.25 -6.17
N ARG A 66 -14.51 6.97 -4.90
CA ARG A 66 -15.56 7.64 -4.11
C ARG A 66 -14.99 8.63 -3.09
N THR A 67 -13.68 8.90 -3.16
CA THR A 67 -13.02 9.95 -2.38
C THR A 67 -12.61 11.10 -3.30
N PRO A 68 -12.81 12.38 -2.92
CA PRO A 68 -13.51 12.82 -1.70
C PRO A 68 -15.00 12.44 -1.71
N TYR A 69 -15.59 12.26 -0.53
CA TYR A 69 -17.00 11.88 -0.39
C TYR A 69 -17.91 12.97 -0.95
N LYS A 70 -18.82 12.61 -1.86
CA LYS A 70 -19.81 13.54 -2.44
C LYS A 70 -21.16 13.45 -1.74
N SER A 71 -21.39 12.36 -1.01
CA SER A 71 -22.63 12.09 -0.29
C SER A 71 -22.37 11.19 0.93
N PRO A 72 -23.32 11.15 1.90
CA PRO A 72 -23.26 10.18 2.99
C PRO A 72 -23.18 8.71 2.51
N ALA A 73 -23.81 8.40 1.37
CA ALA A 73 -23.78 7.06 0.77
C ALA A 73 -22.38 6.64 0.31
N ASP A 74 -21.52 7.60 -0.09
CA ASP A 74 -20.12 7.30 -0.42
C ASP A 74 -19.34 6.90 0.83
N LYS A 75 -19.50 7.63 1.93
CA LYS A 75 -18.88 7.28 3.22
C LYS A 75 -19.33 5.89 3.65
N GLU A 76 -20.63 5.61 3.64
CA GLU A 76 -21.17 4.29 4.03
C GLU A 76 -20.60 3.17 3.16
N TYR A 77 -20.51 3.37 1.84
CA TYR A 77 -19.90 2.40 0.94
C TYR A 77 -18.42 2.15 1.27
N VAL A 78 -17.64 3.22 1.47
CA VAL A 78 -16.23 3.12 1.81
C VAL A 78 -16.03 2.42 3.15
N MET A 79 -16.77 2.81 4.19
CA MET A 79 -16.71 2.16 5.52
C MET A 79 -16.98 0.66 5.43
N ARG A 80 -18.04 0.25 4.71
CA ARG A 80 -18.37 -1.16 4.51
C ARG A 80 -17.28 -1.92 3.76
N LYS A 81 -16.69 -1.32 2.73
CA LYS A 81 -15.62 -1.94 1.94
C LYS A 81 -14.32 -2.05 2.71
N ILE A 82 -13.93 -1.02 3.47
CA ILE A 82 -12.77 -1.06 4.37
C ILE A 82 -12.97 -2.18 5.39
N LYS A 83 -14.11 -2.21 6.09
CA LYS A 83 -14.41 -3.26 7.07
C LYS A 83 -14.29 -4.67 6.47
N ALA A 84 -14.77 -4.87 5.25
CA ALA A 84 -14.72 -6.17 4.58
C ALA A 84 -13.30 -6.57 4.18
N ILE A 85 -12.49 -5.65 3.64
CA ILE A 85 -11.13 -5.95 3.17
C ILE A 85 -10.12 -6.09 4.31
N THR A 86 -10.39 -5.48 5.47
CA THR A 86 -9.56 -5.62 6.69
C THR A 86 -10.04 -6.72 7.62
N ASP A 87 -11.12 -7.42 7.30
CA ASP A 87 -11.62 -8.53 8.10
C ASP A 87 -10.61 -9.69 8.12
N GLY A 88 -10.43 -10.29 9.30
CA GLY A 88 -9.45 -11.36 9.50
C GLY A 88 -7.99 -10.92 9.57
N TYR A 89 -7.71 -9.61 9.71
CA TYR A 89 -6.36 -9.10 9.96
C TYR A 89 -6.23 -8.52 11.37
N VAL A 90 -5.08 -8.73 12.01
CA VAL A 90 -4.78 -8.17 13.34
C VAL A 90 -4.22 -6.75 13.28
N ALA A 91 -3.71 -6.35 12.12
CA ALA A 91 -3.27 -4.98 11.89
C ALA A 91 -3.30 -4.63 10.40
N VAL A 92 -3.25 -3.33 10.13
CA VAL A 92 -3.08 -2.76 8.80
C VAL A 92 -1.85 -1.85 8.77
N ALA A 93 -1.22 -1.72 7.61
CA ALA A 93 -0.10 -0.81 7.40
C ALA A 93 -0.02 -0.38 5.93
N ASP A 94 0.75 0.70 5.70
CA ASP A 94 1.05 1.26 4.38
C ASP A 94 -0.18 1.84 3.67
N THR A 95 0.06 2.51 2.53
CA THR A 95 -0.97 3.06 1.66
C THR A 95 -1.76 1.92 1.01
N PRO A 96 -3.10 1.93 1.07
CA PRO A 96 -3.93 3.11 1.33
C PRO A 96 -4.44 3.28 2.77
N HIS A 97 -4.23 2.33 3.68
CA HIS A 97 -4.77 2.39 5.05
C HIS A 97 -4.37 3.65 5.81
N SER A 98 -3.13 4.13 5.64
CA SER A 98 -2.65 5.37 6.26
C SER A 98 -3.43 6.63 5.84
N LEU A 99 -4.21 6.56 4.76
CA LEU A 99 -5.06 7.65 4.29
C LEU A 99 -6.49 7.60 4.88
N PHE A 100 -6.86 6.48 5.50
CA PHE A 100 -8.21 6.20 6.03
C PHE A 100 -8.17 5.96 7.54
N VAL A 101 -7.25 6.60 8.25
CA VAL A 101 -7.11 6.48 9.71
C VAL A 101 -8.41 6.84 10.45
N PRO A 102 -9.15 7.91 10.11
CA PRO A 102 -10.43 8.22 10.76
C PRO A 102 -11.47 7.11 10.59
N GLU A 103 -11.61 6.58 9.37
CA GLU A 103 -12.52 5.48 9.07
C GLU A 103 -12.14 4.19 9.81
N LEU A 104 -10.85 3.87 9.86
CA LEU A 104 -10.34 2.72 10.59
C LEU A 104 -10.55 2.85 12.09
N MET A 105 -10.39 4.05 12.66
CA MET A 105 -10.68 4.30 14.07
C MET A 105 -12.17 4.22 14.40
N GLU A 106 -13.04 4.65 13.48
CA GLU A 106 -14.50 4.51 13.63
C GLU A 106 -14.92 3.03 13.56
N LEU A 107 -14.30 2.23 12.70
CA LEU A 107 -14.54 0.79 12.59
C LEU A 107 -13.94 -0.03 13.74
N TYR A 108 -12.78 0.40 14.26
CA TYR A 108 -11.98 -0.33 15.24
C TYR A 108 -11.57 0.62 16.38
N PRO A 109 -12.51 1.04 17.25
CA PRO A 109 -12.27 2.07 18.26
C PRO A 109 -11.21 1.69 19.30
N ASP A 110 -11.02 0.39 19.54
CA ASP A 110 -10.04 -0.12 20.51
C ASP A 110 -8.63 -0.26 19.94
N ALA A 111 -8.47 -0.14 18.61
CA ALA A 111 -7.18 -0.28 17.96
C ALA A 111 -6.24 0.88 18.30
N LYS A 112 -4.95 0.56 18.47
CA LYS A 112 -3.88 1.55 18.66
C LYS A 112 -3.47 2.13 17.31
N VAL A 113 -3.17 3.42 17.26
CA VAL A 113 -2.68 4.07 16.05
C VAL A 113 -1.18 4.26 16.15
N VAL A 114 -0.42 3.60 15.27
CA VAL A 114 1.04 3.68 15.26
C VAL A 114 1.49 4.26 13.93
N CYS A 115 2.09 5.45 13.96
CA CYS A 115 2.68 6.08 12.79
C CYS A 115 4.18 5.74 12.73
N THR A 116 4.57 5.02 11.68
CA THR A 116 6.00 4.79 11.43
C THR A 116 6.62 6.06 10.88
N VAL A 117 7.67 6.55 11.55
CA VAL A 117 8.33 7.82 11.22
C VAL A 117 9.76 7.60 10.73
N ARG A 118 10.29 8.62 10.06
CA ARG A 118 11.62 8.66 9.46
C ARG A 118 12.04 10.13 9.37
N ASP A 119 13.33 10.40 9.29
CA ASP A 119 13.82 11.71 8.88
C ASP A 119 13.15 12.17 7.56
N PRO A 120 12.55 13.38 7.49
CA PRO A 120 11.80 13.83 6.32
C PRO A 120 12.64 13.94 5.04
N ASP A 121 13.92 14.31 5.14
CA ASP A 121 14.83 14.40 4.00
C ASP A 121 15.18 13.02 3.44
N ALA A 122 15.49 12.08 4.35
CA ALA A 122 15.73 10.69 4.00
C ALA A 122 14.48 10.02 3.42
N TRP A 123 13.29 10.34 3.93
CA TRP A 123 12.03 9.87 3.37
C TRP A 123 11.81 10.42 1.95
N THR A 124 11.96 11.74 1.76
CA THR A 124 11.79 12.40 0.46
C THR A 124 12.72 11.79 -0.59
N SER A 125 13.98 11.57 -0.23
CA SER A 125 14.97 10.92 -1.10
C SER A 125 14.56 9.48 -1.46
N SER A 126 14.04 8.72 -0.48
CA SER A 126 13.63 7.32 -0.70
C SER A 126 12.39 7.20 -1.58
N ILE A 127 11.39 8.06 -1.40
CA ILE A 127 10.16 8.02 -2.18
C ILE A 127 10.39 8.53 -3.60
N ALA A 128 11.25 9.53 -3.79
CA ALA A 128 11.63 10.04 -5.10
C ALA A 128 12.26 8.93 -5.96
N ALA A 129 13.18 8.14 -5.39
CA ALA A 129 13.81 7.01 -6.10
C ALA A 129 12.81 5.92 -6.53
N THR A 130 11.70 5.77 -5.81
CA THR A 130 10.66 4.77 -6.15
C THR A 130 9.66 5.33 -7.17
N SER A 131 9.47 6.65 -7.21
CA SER A 131 8.47 7.32 -8.02
C SER A 131 9.01 7.88 -9.35
N SER A 132 10.33 7.99 -9.53
CA SER A 132 10.94 8.73 -10.66
C SER A 132 11.08 7.96 -11.98
N SER A 133 10.36 6.85 -12.20
CA SER A 133 10.54 6.05 -13.42
C SER A 133 9.99 6.74 -14.67
N SER A 134 10.87 6.97 -15.66
CA SER A 134 10.54 7.46 -17.01
C SER A 134 9.54 6.58 -17.78
N LEU A 135 9.22 5.39 -17.27
CA LEU A 135 8.27 4.46 -17.86
C LEU A 135 6.82 4.66 -17.38
N GLN A 136 6.54 5.60 -16.46
CA GLN A 136 5.19 5.79 -15.90
C GLN A 136 4.10 5.93 -16.98
N THR A 137 4.35 6.69 -18.05
CA THR A 137 3.41 6.90 -19.15
C THR A 137 3.20 5.64 -20.00
N LEU A 138 4.17 4.72 -20.01
CA LEU A 138 4.12 3.45 -20.73
C LEU A 138 3.54 2.31 -19.88
N LEU A 139 3.37 2.49 -18.56
CA LEU A 139 2.86 1.43 -17.66
C LEU A 139 1.51 0.83 -18.10
N PRO A 140 0.51 1.60 -18.60
CA PRO A 140 -0.72 1.01 -19.11
C PRO A 140 -0.50 -0.01 -20.23
N ILE A 141 0.47 0.25 -21.11
CA ILE A 141 0.83 -0.65 -22.22
C ILE A 141 1.65 -1.82 -21.67
N LEU A 142 2.69 -1.55 -20.89
CA LEU A 142 3.61 -2.57 -20.37
C LEU A 142 2.91 -3.59 -19.46
N LEU A 143 1.96 -3.14 -18.65
CA LEU A 143 1.27 -4.00 -17.68
C LEU A 143 -0.04 -4.59 -18.21
N PHE A 144 -0.48 -4.22 -19.42
CA PHE A 144 -1.78 -4.59 -20.00
C PHE A 144 -2.10 -6.08 -19.87
N TRP A 145 -1.13 -6.93 -20.19
CA TRP A 145 -1.31 -8.38 -20.18
C TRP A 145 -1.16 -9.02 -18.79
N LEU A 146 -0.81 -8.27 -17.74
CA LEU A 146 -0.55 -8.81 -16.41
C LEU A 146 -1.81 -8.67 -15.52
N PRO A 147 -2.44 -9.76 -15.02
CA PRO A 147 -3.76 -9.72 -14.40
C PRO A 147 -3.96 -8.67 -13.29
N ALA A 148 -3.26 -8.77 -12.16
CA ALA A 148 -3.39 -7.78 -11.08
C ALA A 148 -2.75 -6.43 -11.46
N MET A 149 -1.61 -6.47 -12.15
CA MET A 149 -0.82 -5.28 -12.45
C MET A 149 -1.41 -4.42 -13.57
N SER A 150 -2.31 -4.92 -14.41
CA SER A 150 -3.02 -4.12 -15.41
C SER A 150 -3.91 -3.05 -14.78
N TYR A 151 -4.30 -3.22 -13.51
CA TYR A 151 -5.08 -2.24 -12.74
C TYR A 151 -4.20 -1.19 -12.05
N PHE A 152 -2.88 -1.39 -11.98
CA PHE A 152 -1.98 -0.52 -11.25
C PHE A 152 -2.00 0.95 -11.71
N PRO A 153 -2.00 1.28 -13.02
CA PRO A 153 -2.10 2.68 -13.46
C PRO A 153 -3.39 3.36 -12.99
N ARG A 154 -4.52 2.63 -13.03
CA ARG A 154 -5.82 3.14 -12.55
C ARG A 154 -5.84 3.29 -11.03
N TYR A 155 -5.23 2.36 -10.30
CA TYR A 155 -5.06 2.44 -8.85
C TYR A 155 -4.27 3.69 -8.45
N ILE A 156 -3.12 3.94 -9.09
CA ILE A 156 -2.33 5.15 -8.85
C ILE A 156 -3.12 6.41 -9.18
N ALA A 157 -3.81 6.46 -10.33
CA ALA A 157 -4.64 7.62 -10.68
C ALA A 157 -5.72 7.92 -9.63
N HIS A 158 -6.37 6.90 -9.07
CA HIS A 158 -7.37 7.08 -8.01
C HIS A 158 -6.78 7.36 -6.63
N ILE A 159 -5.56 6.89 -6.32
CA ILE A 159 -4.84 7.40 -5.13
C ILE A 159 -4.66 8.91 -5.29
N GLN A 160 -4.03 9.33 -6.39
CA GLN A 160 -3.64 10.71 -6.66
C GLN A 160 -4.83 11.67 -6.71
N GLY A 161 -5.87 11.32 -7.47
CA GLY A 161 -7.07 12.15 -7.62
C GLY A 161 -8.13 11.94 -6.54
N GLY A 162 -7.96 10.95 -5.67
CA GLY A 162 -8.87 10.67 -4.57
C GLY A 162 -8.31 11.14 -3.23
N ARG A 163 -8.32 10.26 -2.23
CA ARG A 163 -7.96 10.59 -0.84
C ARG A 163 -6.56 11.21 -0.70
N TRP A 164 -5.55 10.81 -1.49
CA TRP A 164 -4.22 11.43 -1.41
C TRP A 164 -4.26 12.88 -1.84
N GLY A 165 -4.91 13.16 -2.97
CA GLY A 165 -5.07 14.52 -3.49
C GLY A 165 -5.84 15.40 -2.51
N GLU A 166 -6.92 14.87 -1.93
CA GLU A 166 -7.70 15.56 -0.89
C GLU A 166 -6.87 15.94 0.34
N LEU A 167 -5.97 15.06 0.79
CA LEU A 167 -5.19 15.27 2.00
C LEU A 167 -3.96 16.15 1.78
N TYR A 168 -3.33 16.07 0.61
CA TYR A 168 -1.96 16.60 0.44
C TYR A 168 -1.79 17.60 -0.70
N ALA A 169 -2.70 17.70 -1.66
CA ALA A 169 -2.57 18.61 -2.80
C ALA A 169 -3.38 19.89 -2.60
N GLU A 170 -2.82 21.04 -3.02
CA GLU A 170 -3.57 22.28 -3.16
C GLU A 170 -4.30 22.35 -4.52
N PRO A 171 -5.40 23.13 -4.64
CA PRO A 171 -6.06 23.35 -5.93
C PRO A 171 -5.08 23.84 -7.01
N GLY A 172 -4.97 23.09 -8.10
CA GLY A 172 -4.07 23.39 -9.22
C GLY A 172 -2.61 22.95 -9.03
N GLU A 173 -2.27 22.35 -7.88
CA GLU A 173 -0.94 21.77 -7.64
C GLU A 173 -0.76 20.46 -8.43
N LYS A 174 0.42 20.29 -9.02
CA LYS A 174 0.77 19.00 -9.64
C LYS A 174 1.06 17.98 -8.56
N TRP A 175 0.63 16.74 -8.79
CA TRP A 175 0.96 15.64 -7.88
C TRP A 175 2.47 15.56 -7.62
N SER A 176 2.85 15.44 -6.35
CA SER A 176 4.23 15.22 -5.96
C SER A 176 4.31 14.47 -4.63
N MET A 177 5.46 13.85 -4.39
CA MET A 177 5.81 13.15 -3.14
C MET A 177 6.88 13.94 -2.39
N GLY A 178 6.77 15.26 -2.41
CA GLY A 178 7.76 16.16 -1.81
C GLY A 178 7.66 16.21 -0.28
N LYS A 179 8.62 16.90 0.34
CA LYS A 179 8.68 17.06 1.80
C LYS A 179 7.39 17.65 2.41
N HIS A 180 6.64 18.48 1.68
CA HIS A 180 5.35 19.01 2.16
C HIS A 180 4.33 17.92 2.47
N VAL A 181 4.31 16.79 1.73
CA VAL A 181 3.40 15.66 2.02
C VAL A 181 3.69 15.09 3.40
N TRP A 182 4.96 15.00 3.79
CA TRP A 182 5.35 14.56 5.13
C TRP A 182 4.67 15.39 6.21
N TYR A 183 4.83 16.72 6.13
CA TYR A 183 4.28 17.63 7.13
C TYR A 183 2.75 17.63 7.12
N LYS A 184 2.11 17.70 5.94
CA LYS A 184 0.65 17.61 5.82
C LYS A 184 0.10 16.30 6.38
N HIS A 185 0.83 15.19 6.25
CA HIS A 185 0.44 13.92 6.85
C HIS A 185 0.53 13.93 8.38
N MET A 186 1.60 14.51 8.94
CA MET A 186 1.71 14.66 10.39
C MET A 186 0.60 15.56 10.95
N GLU A 187 0.33 16.70 10.32
CA GLU A 187 -0.77 17.61 10.67
C GLU A 187 -2.14 16.91 10.56
N PHE A 188 -2.33 16.09 9.53
CA PHE A 188 -3.53 15.28 9.37
C PHE A 188 -3.71 14.32 10.55
N LEU A 189 -2.68 13.58 10.93
CA LEU A 189 -2.75 12.64 12.06
C LEU A 189 -2.99 13.36 13.39
N GLU A 190 -2.33 14.48 13.63
CA GLU A 190 -2.54 15.31 14.83
C GLU A 190 -3.97 15.84 14.93
N ARG A 191 -4.60 16.14 13.79
CA ARG A 191 -5.98 16.64 13.73
C ARG A 191 -7.01 15.55 14.01
N VAL A 192 -6.78 14.32 13.52
CA VAL A 192 -7.82 13.27 13.51
C VAL A 192 -7.63 12.19 14.56
N VAL A 193 -6.43 12.05 15.12
CA VAL A 193 -6.12 11.02 16.14
C VAL A 193 -5.96 11.70 17.50
N PRO A 194 -6.69 11.25 18.55
CA PRO A 194 -6.44 11.70 19.91
C PRO A 194 -4.98 11.44 20.32
N LYS A 195 -4.34 12.40 20.98
CA LYS A 195 -2.90 12.37 21.29
C LYS A 195 -2.48 11.11 22.06
N GLU A 196 -3.36 10.63 22.93
CA GLU A 196 -3.18 9.42 23.73
C GLU A 196 -3.28 8.11 22.92
N LYS A 197 -3.85 8.15 21.71
CA LYS A 197 -3.94 6.99 20.80
C LYS A 197 -2.85 6.97 19.72
N LEU A 198 -2.17 8.09 19.48
CA LEU A 198 -1.14 8.21 18.46
C LEU A 198 0.25 7.91 19.03
N ALA A 199 0.87 6.84 18.58
CA ALA A 199 2.27 6.53 18.87
C ALA A 199 3.13 6.74 17.62
N LEU A 200 4.21 7.51 17.75
CA LEU A 200 5.24 7.63 16.72
C LEU A 200 6.32 6.57 16.95
N PHE A 201 6.78 5.93 15.89
CA PHE A 201 7.72 4.82 15.98
C PHE A 201 8.72 4.85 14.82
N ASP A 202 10.03 4.96 15.10
CA ASP A 202 11.06 4.67 14.10
C ASP A 202 11.41 3.18 14.17
N VAL A 203 11.25 2.47 13.05
CA VAL A 203 11.54 1.04 12.95
C VAL A 203 12.96 0.66 13.35
N LYS A 204 13.90 1.61 13.36
CA LYS A 204 15.28 1.42 13.83
C LYS A 204 15.37 1.22 15.34
N GLU A 205 14.37 1.69 16.11
CA GLU A 205 14.35 1.57 17.57
C GLU A 205 14.00 0.14 18.04
N GLY A 206 13.43 -0.67 17.15
CA GLY A 206 13.19 -2.09 17.38
C GLY A 206 12.05 -2.39 18.37
N TRP A 207 12.18 -3.49 19.10
CA TRP A 207 11.07 -4.05 19.87
C TRP A 207 10.57 -3.19 21.03
N GLY A 208 11.46 -2.53 21.78
CA GLY A 208 11.08 -1.83 23.01
C GLY A 208 10.00 -0.77 22.78
N PRO A 209 10.26 0.23 21.92
CA PRO A 209 9.26 1.25 21.60
C PRO A 209 8.02 0.70 20.90
N LEU A 210 8.16 -0.30 20.02
CA LEU A 210 7.01 -0.94 19.38
C LEU A 210 6.08 -1.62 20.40
N CYS A 211 6.65 -2.42 21.31
CA CYS A 211 5.91 -3.12 22.35
C CYS A 211 5.15 -2.11 23.24
N LYS A 212 5.81 -1.01 23.61
CA LYS A 212 5.19 0.09 24.36
C LYS A 212 4.05 0.77 23.58
N ALA A 213 4.24 1.03 22.28
CA ALA A 213 3.24 1.67 21.43
C ALA A 213 1.98 0.81 21.26
N VAL A 214 2.15 -0.51 21.14
CA VAL A 214 1.06 -1.47 20.98
C VAL A 214 0.43 -1.87 22.33
N GLY A 215 1.18 -1.76 23.43
CA GLY A 215 0.75 -2.19 24.76
C GLY A 215 0.87 -3.69 24.99
N VAL A 216 1.85 -4.34 24.37
CA VAL A 216 2.13 -5.78 24.49
C VAL A 216 3.49 -5.98 25.12
N ASP A 217 3.63 -7.00 25.97
CA ASP A 217 4.91 -7.29 26.63
C ASP A 217 5.98 -7.72 25.61
N ARG A 218 7.21 -7.24 25.81
CA ARG A 218 8.36 -7.64 24.99
C ARG A 218 8.67 -9.12 25.11
N GLU A 219 8.36 -9.79 26.22
CA GLU A 219 8.57 -11.23 26.39
C GLU A 219 7.87 -12.06 25.31
N VAL A 220 6.78 -11.54 24.73
CA VAL A 220 6.04 -12.18 23.63
C VAL A 220 6.92 -12.44 22.40
N VAL A 221 7.95 -11.62 22.16
CA VAL A 221 8.82 -11.75 20.98
C VAL A 221 9.93 -12.78 21.16
N GLY A 222 10.14 -13.32 22.36
CA GLY A 222 10.95 -14.52 22.59
C GLY A 222 12.37 -14.50 22.01
N GLY A 223 13.12 -13.41 22.22
CA GLY A 223 14.51 -13.30 21.75
C GLY A 223 14.70 -13.14 20.24
N VAL A 224 13.61 -13.11 19.46
CA VAL A 224 13.65 -12.91 18.01
C VAL A 224 14.18 -11.52 17.67
N GLU A 225 15.09 -11.44 16.70
CA GLU A 225 15.59 -10.15 16.22
C GLU A 225 14.48 -9.32 15.53
N PHE A 226 14.55 -8.00 15.65
CA PHE A 226 13.58 -7.14 14.99
C PHE A 226 13.67 -7.28 13.47
N PRO A 227 12.56 -7.53 12.75
CA PRO A 227 12.58 -7.75 11.31
C PRO A 227 13.15 -6.56 10.53
N ARG A 228 14.07 -6.83 9.60
CA ARG A 228 14.64 -5.84 8.68
C ARG A 228 14.30 -6.20 7.24
N VAL A 229 13.16 -5.74 6.75
CA VAL A 229 12.70 -5.99 5.38
C VAL A 229 13.18 -4.85 4.45
N ASN A 230 14.08 -5.18 3.52
CA ASN A 230 14.53 -4.22 2.50
C ASN A 230 13.56 -4.19 1.31
N ASP A 231 12.43 -3.51 1.51
CA ASP A 231 11.37 -3.46 0.52
C ASP A 231 11.71 -2.59 -0.70
N GLY A 232 12.65 -1.65 -0.59
CA GLY A 232 13.06 -0.82 -1.74
C GLY A 232 13.62 -1.63 -2.90
N LYS A 233 14.63 -2.45 -2.60
CA LYS A 233 15.23 -3.34 -3.60
C LYS A 233 14.22 -4.38 -4.10
N ALA A 234 13.37 -4.90 -3.21
CA ALA A 234 12.36 -5.89 -3.57
C ALA A 234 11.31 -5.32 -4.56
N ILE A 235 10.85 -4.09 -4.35
CA ILE A 235 9.92 -3.39 -5.24
C ILE A 235 10.59 -3.11 -6.60
N GLU A 236 11.84 -2.66 -6.62
CA GLU A 236 12.58 -2.42 -7.87
C GLU A 236 12.70 -3.69 -8.71
N GLU A 237 13.15 -4.79 -8.09
CA GLU A 237 13.24 -6.09 -8.75
C GLU A 237 11.86 -6.60 -9.23
N PHE A 238 10.81 -6.38 -8.43
CA PHE A 238 9.44 -6.73 -8.80
C PHE A 238 8.95 -5.94 -10.00
N ALA A 239 9.18 -4.63 -10.01
CA ALA A 239 8.83 -3.75 -11.13
C ALA A 239 9.54 -4.19 -12.41
N GLY A 240 10.85 -4.45 -12.34
CA GLY A 240 11.63 -4.96 -13.47
C GLY A 240 11.11 -6.30 -14.00
N ARG A 241 10.72 -7.23 -13.10
CA ARG A 241 10.07 -8.50 -13.50
C ARG A 241 8.74 -8.27 -14.20
N CYS A 242 7.91 -7.33 -13.74
CA CYS A 242 6.64 -7.01 -14.37
C CYS A 242 6.86 -6.45 -15.78
N VAL A 243 7.72 -5.45 -15.95
CA VAL A 243 8.05 -4.87 -17.26
C VAL A 243 8.53 -5.95 -18.23
N ARG A 244 9.49 -6.80 -17.81
CA ARG A 244 10.00 -7.90 -18.65
C ARG A 244 8.90 -8.87 -19.07
N ARG A 245 8.03 -9.29 -18.13
CA ARG A 245 6.91 -10.18 -18.45
C ARG A 245 5.92 -9.54 -19.42
N GLY A 246 5.64 -8.24 -19.25
CA GLY A 246 4.83 -7.46 -20.16
C GLY A 246 5.37 -7.46 -21.58
N LEU A 247 6.65 -7.12 -21.74
CA LEU A 247 7.34 -7.13 -23.04
C LEU A 247 7.31 -8.52 -23.71
N VAL A 248 7.55 -9.59 -22.96
CA VAL A 248 7.46 -10.96 -23.49
C VAL A 248 6.05 -11.27 -23.99
N ARG A 249 4.99 -10.88 -23.25
CA ARG A 249 3.60 -11.11 -23.68
C ARG A 249 3.25 -10.33 -24.94
N TRP A 250 3.73 -9.10 -25.07
CA TRP A 250 3.61 -8.33 -26.31
C TRP A 250 4.33 -8.98 -27.49
N ALA A 251 5.57 -9.44 -27.30
CA ALA A 251 6.34 -10.12 -28.34
C ALA A 251 5.64 -11.39 -28.85
N VAL A 252 5.10 -12.20 -27.93
CA VAL A 252 4.31 -13.39 -28.29
C VAL A 252 3.05 -13.00 -29.07
N PHE A 253 2.29 -12.01 -28.59
CA PHE A 253 1.08 -11.55 -29.28
C PHE A 253 1.38 -11.06 -30.70
N LEU A 254 2.35 -10.17 -30.87
CA LEU A 254 2.74 -9.64 -32.17
C LEU A 254 3.27 -10.74 -33.10
N GLY A 255 4.00 -11.71 -32.57
CA GLY A 255 4.46 -12.89 -33.32
C GLY A 255 3.30 -13.74 -33.83
N VAL A 256 2.28 -14.01 -33.01
CA VAL A 256 1.08 -14.76 -33.41
C VAL A 256 0.29 -14.00 -34.48
N VAL A 257 0.12 -12.69 -34.32
CA VAL A 257 -0.56 -11.85 -35.32
C VAL A 257 0.19 -11.87 -36.65
N ALA A 258 1.51 -11.69 -36.64
CA ALA A 258 2.34 -11.73 -37.84
C ALA A 258 2.28 -13.09 -38.56
N ALA A 259 2.33 -14.19 -37.80
CA ALA A 259 2.18 -15.53 -38.35
C ALA A 259 0.80 -15.74 -38.98
N GLY A 260 -0.28 -15.30 -38.32
CA GLY A 260 -1.64 -15.37 -38.84
C GLY A 260 -1.83 -14.58 -40.13
N VAL A 261 -1.31 -13.34 -40.19
CA VAL A 261 -1.31 -12.51 -41.40
C VAL A 261 -0.51 -13.19 -42.52
N GLY A 262 0.66 -13.78 -42.21
CA GLY A 262 1.48 -14.50 -43.18
C GLY A 262 0.77 -15.73 -43.76
N VAL A 263 0.04 -16.49 -42.93
CA VAL A 263 -0.76 -17.64 -43.38
C VAL A 263 -1.93 -17.16 -44.25
N ALA A 264 -2.68 -16.16 -43.81
CA ALA A 264 -3.81 -15.62 -44.57
C ALA A 264 -3.38 -15.08 -45.95
N TRP A 265 -2.26 -14.37 -46.00
CA TRP A 265 -1.69 -13.86 -47.25
C TRP A 265 -1.26 -14.99 -48.21
N ARG A 266 -0.73 -16.10 -47.68
CA ARG A 266 -0.38 -17.28 -48.49
C ARG A 266 -1.59 -18.07 -48.99
N VAL A 267 -2.69 -18.10 -48.23
CA VAL A 267 -3.93 -18.78 -48.63
C VAL A 267 -4.72 -17.98 -49.67
N TRP A 268 -4.60 -16.65 -49.64
CA TRP A 268 -5.30 -15.77 -50.57
C TRP A 268 -4.59 -15.59 -51.92
N LYS A 269 -3.34 -16.06 -52.04
CA LYS A 269 -2.55 -16.01 -53.28
C LYS A 269 -2.61 -17.34 -54.01
#